data_AF-A0A2G9UQU8-F1
#
_entry.id   AF-A0A2G9UQU8-F1
#
_cell.length_a   1.000
_cell.length_b   1.000
_cell.length_c   1.000
_cell.angle_alpha   90.00
_cell.angle_beta   90.00
_cell.angle_gamma   90.00
#
_symmetry.space_group_name_H-M   'P 1'
#
loop_
_entity.id
_entity.type
_entity.pdbx_description
1 polymer ?
#
loop_
_entity_poly.entity_id
_entity_poly.type
_entity_poly.pdbx_seq_one_letter_code
_entity_poly.pdbx_strand_id
1 'polypeptide(L)'
;MAAICHDTVIAVVVDPCVDFFEFACGKWLTAHPIPKEETAYDQMKMLSDKVVEQLRDAFESPEIFPSKSMNALKSMYHKCMDKKELNRIGSTHLLRTIRSYGVWPMVDGDSKWRVKDFDLTSLMIRVSDRLKVFIAYTITLDYKNVSRFLVQFDQADLGLGRNTRDYYLDRAKHGKKIEAYRQLLIGRVKLINNYAHLPNDDEKITSDVNEIIELETKIAKIMVAEEDRRDLLKRYHLQRLSYMQNLTPMIDWSRYLLSIVPHSVHNYIAADPQVLIMDFDYMGRQVLLTSQCWMSDYWVV
;
A
#
# COMPACT_ATOMS: atom_id res chain seq x y z
N MET A 1 -13.80 7.47 26.05
CA MET A 1 -14.62 6.75 25.06
C MET A 1 -15.84 6.25 25.82
N ALA A 2 -16.93 7.03 25.79
CA ALA A 2 -18.13 6.70 26.56
C ALA A 2 -18.89 5.59 25.83
N ALA A 3 -19.05 4.44 26.48
CA ALA A 3 -19.91 3.38 25.99
C ALA A 3 -21.36 3.88 26.00
N ILE A 4 -22.00 3.92 24.83
CA ILE A 4 -23.44 4.15 24.74
C ILE A 4 -24.09 2.82 25.13
N CYS A 5 -24.30 2.63 26.44
CA CYS A 5 -24.95 1.46 27.00
C CYS A 5 -26.46 1.54 26.74
N HIS A 6 -26.93 0.87 25.68
CA HIS A 6 -28.33 0.48 25.61
C HIS A 6 -28.55 -0.67 26.61
N ASP A 7 -29.65 -0.69 27.36
CA ASP A 7 -29.90 -1.69 28.44
C ASP A 7 -29.77 -3.16 28.01
N THR A 8 -29.84 -3.43 26.70
CA THR A 8 -29.70 -4.76 26.09
C THR A 8 -28.28 -5.32 26.07
N VAL A 9 -27.23 -4.52 26.30
CA VAL A 9 -25.82 -4.97 26.23
C VAL A 9 -25.13 -5.16 27.59
N ILE A 10 -25.77 -4.75 28.69
CA ILE A 10 -25.17 -4.81 30.04
C ILE A 10 -25.26 -6.24 30.63
N ALA A 11 -24.11 -6.81 30.99
CA ALA A 11 -24.00 -8.04 31.75
C ALA A 11 -24.06 -7.76 33.26
N VAL A 12 -25.28 -7.59 33.78
CA VAL A 12 -25.57 -7.23 35.20
C VAL A 12 -25.00 -8.22 36.24
N VAL A 13 -24.50 -9.39 35.80
CA VAL A 13 -23.93 -10.43 36.65
C VAL A 13 -22.43 -10.22 36.94
N VAL A 14 -21.79 -9.22 36.30
CA VAL A 14 -20.35 -8.94 36.44
C VAL A 14 -20.14 -7.64 37.23
N ASP A 15 -19.20 -7.66 38.17
CA ASP A 15 -18.86 -6.45 38.95
C ASP A 15 -18.10 -5.44 38.07
N PRO A 16 -18.64 -4.22 37.84
CA PRO A 16 -17.96 -3.20 37.04
C PRO A 16 -16.61 -2.74 37.61
N CYS A 17 -16.37 -2.92 38.92
CA CYS A 17 -15.09 -2.58 39.55
C CYS A 17 -13.99 -3.62 39.28
N VAL A 18 -14.38 -4.82 38.84
CA VAL A 18 -13.45 -5.91 38.50
C VAL A 18 -13.21 -5.95 37.00
N ASP A 19 -14.28 -5.94 36.19
CA ASP A 19 -14.19 -5.93 34.74
C ASP A 19 -15.32 -5.06 34.15
N PHE A 20 -15.01 -3.77 33.99
CA PHE A 20 -15.96 -2.82 33.42
C PHE A 20 -16.30 -3.13 31.96
N PHE A 21 -15.38 -3.75 31.20
CA PHE A 21 -15.62 -4.07 29.80
C PHE A 21 -16.63 -5.21 29.68
N GLU A 22 -16.45 -6.31 30.41
CA GLU A 22 -17.40 -7.41 30.40
C GLU A 22 -18.76 -6.99 30.98
N PHE A 23 -18.77 -6.18 32.04
CA PHE A 23 -20.02 -5.59 32.55
C PHE A 23 -20.77 -4.79 31.49
N ALA A 24 -20.08 -3.91 30.75
CA ALA A 24 -20.72 -3.01 29.78
C ALA A 24 -21.02 -3.66 28.42
N CYS A 25 -20.21 -4.64 28.00
CA CYS A 25 -20.21 -5.19 26.63
C CYS A 25 -20.39 -6.71 26.55
N GLY A 26 -20.32 -7.46 27.65
CA GLY A 26 -20.29 -8.94 27.64
C GLY A 26 -21.48 -9.57 26.92
N LYS A 27 -22.70 -9.06 27.14
CA LYS A 27 -23.88 -9.54 26.39
C LYS A 27 -23.79 -9.26 24.90
N TRP A 28 -23.20 -8.12 24.51
CA TRP A 28 -23.04 -7.77 23.10
C TRP A 28 -22.18 -8.81 22.37
N LEU A 29 -21.06 -9.22 22.98
CA LEU A 29 -20.12 -10.18 22.40
C LEU A 29 -20.78 -11.54 22.14
N THR A 30 -21.62 -12.00 23.06
CA THR A 30 -22.35 -13.27 22.90
C THR A 30 -23.42 -13.20 21.81
N ALA A 31 -24.07 -12.05 21.64
CA ALA A 31 -25.14 -11.86 20.66
C ALA A 31 -24.63 -11.51 19.25
N HIS A 32 -23.38 -11.05 19.11
CA HIS A 32 -22.81 -10.56 17.85
C HIS A 32 -21.47 -11.25 17.56
N PRO A 33 -21.50 -12.56 17.18
CA PRO A 33 -20.29 -13.23 16.73
C PRO A 33 -19.73 -12.54 15.49
N ILE A 34 -18.40 -12.53 15.35
CA ILE A 34 -17.73 -11.94 14.19
C ILE A 34 -18.19 -12.70 12.93
N PRO A 35 -18.80 -12.02 11.94
CA PRO A 35 -19.19 -12.65 10.68
C PRO A 35 -17.97 -13.25 9.96
N LYS A 36 -18.17 -14.30 9.17
CA LYS A 36 -17.08 -15.05 8.52
C LYS A 36 -16.26 -14.18 7.55
N GLU A 37 -16.89 -13.17 6.99
CA GLU A 37 -16.36 -12.24 6.01
C GLU A 37 -15.57 -11.09 6.67
N GLU A 38 -15.65 -10.98 8.00
CA GLU A 38 -15.07 -9.89 8.77
C GLU A 38 -13.91 -10.35 9.65
N THR A 39 -12.98 -9.45 9.91
CA THR A 39 -11.85 -9.71 10.84
C THR A 39 -12.10 -9.15 12.24
N ALA A 40 -13.02 -8.18 12.35
CA ALA A 40 -13.49 -7.59 13.59
C ALA A 40 -14.94 -7.13 13.39
N TYR A 41 -15.72 -7.15 14.47
CA TYR A 41 -17.10 -6.68 14.44
C TYR A 41 -17.37 -5.88 15.70
N ASP A 42 -17.92 -4.68 15.54
CA ASP A 42 -18.28 -3.77 16.63
C ASP A 42 -19.45 -2.88 16.20
N GLN A 43 -19.88 -1.99 17.10
CA GLN A 43 -20.98 -1.06 16.83
C GLN A 43 -20.67 -0.07 15.69
N MET A 44 -19.40 0.30 15.48
CA MET A 44 -19.01 1.19 14.39
C MET A 44 -19.12 0.46 13.04
N LYS A 45 -18.78 -0.83 12.99
CA LYS A 45 -18.99 -1.68 11.81
C LYS A 45 -20.48 -1.82 11.51
N MET A 46 -21.32 -2.07 12.52
CA MET A 46 -22.78 -2.12 12.34
C MET A 46 -23.33 -0.81 11.75
N LEU A 47 -22.86 0.34 12.24
CA LEU A 47 -23.26 1.63 11.69
C LEU A 47 -22.76 1.83 10.25
N SER A 48 -21.52 1.46 9.98
CA SER A 48 -20.94 1.53 8.63
C SER A 48 -21.71 0.66 7.65
N ASP A 49 -22.13 -0.54 8.04
CA ASP A 49 -22.92 -1.44 7.21
C ASP A 49 -24.28 -0.84 6.84
N LYS A 50 -24.97 -0.23 7.81
CA LYS A 50 -26.22 0.50 7.55
C LYS A 50 -26.04 1.65 6.56
N VAL A 51 -24.94 2.40 6.68
CA VAL A 51 -24.62 3.49 5.75
C VAL A 51 -24.33 2.94 4.36
N VAL A 52 -23.57 1.85 4.25
CA VAL A 52 -23.27 1.18 2.97
C VAL A 52 -24.53 0.65 2.31
N GLU A 53 -25.46 0.06 3.07
CA GLU A 53 -26.77 -0.38 2.56
C GLU A 53 -27.58 0.80 2.01
N GLN A 54 -27.69 1.90 2.77
CA GLN A 54 -28.41 3.09 2.29
C GLN A 54 -27.78 3.69 1.03
N LEU A 55 -26.45 3.72 0.94
CA LEU A 55 -25.73 4.17 -0.25
C LEU A 55 -25.99 3.24 -1.44
N ARG A 56 -26.00 1.93 -1.20
CA ARG A 56 -26.32 0.92 -2.21
C ARG A 56 -27.73 1.11 -2.74
N ASP A 57 -28.73 1.24 -1.86
CA ASP A 57 -30.12 1.48 -2.26
C ASP A 57 -30.25 2.77 -3.09
N ALA A 58 -29.57 3.84 -2.67
CA ALA A 58 -29.55 5.10 -3.39
C ALA A 58 -28.93 4.96 -4.80
N PHE A 59 -27.83 4.21 -4.93
CA PHE A 59 -27.16 3.98 -6.21
C PHE A 59 -27.84 2.92 -7.09
N GLU A 60 -28.62 2.00 -6.54
CA GLU A 60 -29.41 1.02 -7.30
C GLU A 60 -30.78 1.56 -7.74
N SER A 61 -31.28 2.63 -7.11
CA SER A 61 -32.52 3.29 -7.49
C SER A 61 -32.49 3.80 -8.94
N PRO A 62 -33.65 4.01 -9.61
CA PRO A 62 -33.70 4.66 -10.91
C PRO A 62 -33.57 6.20 -10.83
N GLU A 63 -33.53 6.77 -9.62
CA GLU A 63 -33.53 8.22 -9.40
C GLU A 63 -32.24 8.88 -9.90
N ILE A 64 -32.38 10.04 -10.54
CA ILE A 64 -31.24 10.87 -10.96
C ILE A 64 -31.01 11.93 -9.88
N PHE A 65 -29.83 11.93 -9.29
CA PHE A 65 -29.48 12.94 -8.30
C PHE A 65 -29.38 14.33 -8.94
N PRO A 66 -29.73 15.42 -8.23
CA PRO A 66 -29.48 16.77 -8.72
C PRO A 66 -27.98 17.08 -8.93
N SER A 67 -27.11 16.45 -8.15
CA SER A 67 -25.66 16.64 -8.21
C SER A 67 -25.01 15.80 -9.31
N LYS A 68 -24.26 16.47 -10.20
CA LYS A 68 -23.45 15.80 -11.22
C LYS A 68 -22.43 14.83 -10.61
N SER A 69 -21.81 15.21 -9.49
CA SER A 69 -20.83 14.36 -8.80
C SER A 69 -21.46 13.09 -8.24
N MET A 70 -22.69 13.18 -7.71
CA MET A 70 -23.43 12.02 -7.22
C MET A 70 -23.80 11.05 -8.36
N ASN A 71 -24.23 11.57 -9.51
CA ASN A 71 -24.49 10.73 -10.68
C ASN A 71 -23.22 10.11 -11.27
N ALA A 72 -22.08 10.80 -11.19
CA ALA A 72 -20.78 10.23 -11.58
C ALA A 72 -20.39 9.05 -10.65
N LEU A 73 -20.58 9.20 -9.33
CA LEU A 73 -20.36 8.11 -8.36
C LEU A 73 -21.31 6.93 -8.60
N LYS A 74 -22.60 7.18 -8.86
CA LYS A 74 -23.58 6.16 -9.24
C LYS A 74 -23.15 5.40 -10.50
N SER A 75 -22.65 6.11 -11.50
CA SER A 75 -22.13 5.49 -12.73
C SER A 75 -20.89 4.62 -12.46
N MET A 76 -20.01 5.07 -11.57
CA MET A 76 -18.84 4.30 -11.13
C MET A 76 -19.26 3.05 -10.34
N TYR A 77 -20.27 3.15 -9.48
CA TYR A 77 -20.87 2.01 -8.77
C TYR A 77 -21.35 0.94 -9.76
N HIS A 78 -22.17 1.30 -10.75
CA HIS A 78 -22.66 0.32 -11.72
C HIS A 78 -21.54 -0.36 -12.52
N LYS A 79 -20.50 0.39 -12.90
CA LYS A 79 -19.32 -0.19 -13.57
C LYS A 79 -18.55 -1.16 -12.66
N CYS A 80 -18.46 -0.88 -11.37
CA CYS A 80 -17.82 -1.76 -10.40
C CYS A 80 -18.64 -3.05 -10.16
N MET A 81 -19.98 -2.96 -10.22
CA MET A 81 -20.88 -4.08 -9.97
C MET A 81 -21.12 -4.97 -11.19
N ASP A 82 -20.79 -4.51 -12.41
CA ASP A 82 -20.92 -5.29 -13.64
C ASP A 82 -19.85 -6.39 -13.75
N LYS A 83 -20.04 -7.46 -12.99
CA LYS A 83 -19.18 -8.65 -13.00
C LYS A 83 -19.10 -9.30 -14.38
N LYS A 84 -20.13 -9.18 -15.22
CA LYS A 84 -20.14 -9.77 -16.57
C LYS A 84 -19.12 -9.08 -17.46
N GLU A 85 -19.13 -7.75 -17.45
CA GLU A 85 -18.15 -6.96 -18.20
C GLU A 85 -16.73 -7.12 -17.63
N LEU A 86 -16.57 -7.11 -16.31
CA LEU A 86 -15.27 -7.35 -15.67
C LEU A 86 -14.69 -8.72 -16.04
N ASN A 87 -15.51 -9.78 -16.02
CA ASN A 87 -15.08 -11.12 -16.44
C ASN A 87 -14.76 -11.20 -17.94
N ARG A 88 -15.45 -10.42 -18.78
CA ARG A 88 -15.17 -10.34 -20.22
C ARG A 88 -13.84 -9.64 -20.52
N ILE A 89 -13.51 -8.58 -19.78
CA ILE A 89 -12.24 -7.85 -19.93
C ILE A 89 -11.05 -8.70 -19.45
N GLY A 90 -11.24 -9.45 -18.35
CA GLY A 90 -10.21 -10.31 -17.77
C GLY A 90 -8.96 -9.55 -17.31
N SER A 91 -7.81 -10.22 -17.29
CA SER A 91 -6.52 -9.63 -16.88
C SER A 91 -5.77 -8.90 -18.01
N THR A 92 -6.29 -8.94 -19.25
CA THR A 92 -5.61 -8.39 -20.44
C THR A 92 -5.30 -6.90 -20.31
N HIS A 93 -6.24 -6.11 -19.75
CA HIS A 93 -5.98 -4.69 -19.55
C HIS A 93 -4.89 -4.44 -18.52
N LEU A 94 -4.92 -5.18 -17.41
CA LEU A 94 -3.90 -5.10 -16.36
C LEU A 94 -2.52 -5.43 -16.92
N LEU A 95 -2.37 -6.54 -17.64
CA LEU A 95 -1.09 -6.93 -18.25
C LEU A 95 -0.59 -5.90 -19.28
N ARG A 96 -1.47 -5.32 -20.08
CA ARG A 96 -1.10 -4.25 -21.01
C ARG A 96 -0.59 -3.02 -20.26
N THR A 97 -1.19 -2.67 -19.14
CA THR A 97 -0.72 -1.57 -18.29
C THR A 97 0.62 -1.90 -17.64
N ILE A 98 0.80 -3.10 -17.06
CA ILE A 98 2.08 -3.56 -16.50
C ILE A 98 3.17 -3.49 -17.59
N ARG A 99 2.91 -4.05 -18.78
CA ARG A 99 3.86 -4.03 -19.90
C ARG A 99 4.18 -2.62 -20.43
N SER A 100 3.31 -1.63 -20.16
CA SER A 100 3.59 -0.22 -20.50
C SER A 100 4.64 0.41 -19.56
N TYR A 101 4.85 -0.19 -18.39
CA TYR A 101 5.82 0.26 -17.39
C TYR A 101 7.16 -0.48 -17.48
N GLY A 102 7.17 -1.68 -18.06
CA GLY A 102 8.39 -2.45 -18.29
C GLY A 102 8.09 -3.91 -18.61
N VAL A 103 9.15 -4.69 -18.80
CA VAL A 103 9.05 -6.15 -18.89
C VAL A 103 8.84 -6.70 -17.48
N TRP A 104 7.95 -7.68 -17.34
CA TRP A 104 7.76 -8.43 -16.10
C TRP A 104 8.38 -9.81 -16.26
N PRO A 105 9.66 -10.03 -15.86
CA PRO A 105 10.40 -11.27 -16.10
C PRO A 105 9.63 -12.55 -15.74
N MET A 106 8.93 -12.55 -14.60
CA MET A 106 8.14 -13.69 -14.14
C MET A 106 7.03 -14.15 -15.11
N VAL A 107 6.52 -13.25 -15.95
CA VAL A 107 5.46 -13.55 -16.93
C VAL A 107 5.97 -13.52 -18.37
N ASP A 108 6.88 -12.59 -18.68
CA ASP A 108 7.34 -12.33 -20.04
C ASP A 108 8.59 -13.14 -20.42
N GLY A 109 9.30 -13.68 -19.42
CA GLY A 109 10.54 -14.45 -19.51
C GLY A 109 11.82 -13.59 -19.41
N ASP A 110 12.87 -14.15 -18.82
CA ASP A 110 14.14 -13.45 -18.56
C ASP A 110 14.83 -12.96 -19.83
N SER A 111 14.63 -13.64 -20.97
CA SER A 111 15.25 -13.27 -22.25
C SER A 111 14.85 -11.88 -22.75
N LYS A 112 13.69 -11.37 -22.31
CA LYS A 112 13.20 -10.03 -22.67
C LYS A 112 13.68 -8.95 -21.71
N TRP A 113 14.17 -9.33 -20.53
CA TRP A 113 14.65 -8.39 -19.53
C TRP A 113 16.18 -8.31 -19.57
N ARG A 114 16.72 -7.09 -19.61
CA ARG A 114 18.16 -6.86 -19.64
C ARG A 114 18.53 -5.84 -18.58
N VAL A 115 19.48 -6.21 -17.72
CA VAL A 115 20.05 -5.33 -16.68
C VAL A 115 20.48 -3.97 -17.26
N LYS A 116 21.10 -3.98 -18.44
CA LYS A 116 21.61 -2.76 -19.10
C LYS A 116 20.52 -1.75 -19.48
N ASP A 117 19.29 -2.22 -19.68
CA ASP A 117 18.15 -1.38 -20.06
C ASP A 117 17.33 -0.96 -18.84
N PHE A 118 17.68 -1.46 -17.64
CA PHE A 118 16.99 -1.15 -16.41
C PHE A 118 17.47 0.17 -15.83
N ASP A 119 16.53 1.10 -15.65
CA ASP A 119 16.73 2.36 -14.96
C ASP A 119 15.63 2.51 -13.91
N LEU A 120 16.04 2.49 -12.64
CA LEU A 120 15.14 2.61 -11.50
C LEU A 120 14.34 3.92 -11.55
N THR A 121 14.97 5.02 -11.96
CA THR A 121 14.29 6.33 -12.06
C THR A 121 13.16 6.26 -13.08
N SER A 122 13.43 5.69 -14.26
CA SER A 122 12.40 5.48 -15.30
C SER A 122 11.22 4.67 -14.78
N LEU A 123 11.49 3.58 -14.07
CA LEU A 123 10.47 2.72 -13.50
C LEU A 123 9.63 3.50 -12.49
N MET A 124 10.27 4.18 -11.53
CA MET A 124 9.59 4.96 -10.51
C MET A 124 8.70 6.05 -11.12
N ILE A 125 9.16 6.75 -12.19
CA ILE A 125 8.34 7.73 -12.91
C ILE A 125 7.09 7.05 -13.49
N ARG A 126 7.28 5.93 -14.19
CA ARG A 126 6.19 5.22 -14.89
C ARG A 126 5.13 4.66 -13.95
N VAL A 127 5.50 4.30 -12.72
CA VAL A 127 4.55 3.76 -11.72
C VAL A 127 4.07 4.79 -10.70
N SER A 128 4.63 6.01 -10.69
CA SER A 128 4.43 7.02 -9.63
C SER A 128 2.97 7.42 -9.38
N ASP A 129 2.14 7.38 -10.42
CA ASP A 129 0.72 7.69 -10.40
C ASP A 129 -0.12 6.60 -9.69
N ARG A 130 0.46 5.43 -9.44
CA ARG A 130 -0.24 4.28 -8.82
C ARG A 130 0.48 3.70 -7.62
N LEU A 131 1.81 3.69 -7.63
CA LEU A 131 2.65 2.98 -6.67
C LEU A 131 3.80 3.88 -6.19
N LYS A 132 4.11 3.74 -4.90
CA LYS A 132 5.28 4.35 -4.27
C LYS A 132 6.18 3.20 -3.81
N VAL A 133 7.18 2.87 -4.62
CA VAL A 133 8.07 1.73 -4.38
C VAL A 133 9.39 2.24 -3.80
N PHE A 134 9.91 1.56 -2.77
CA PHE A 134 11.14 1.89 -2.03
C PHE A 134 11.09 3.21 -1.22
N ILE A 135 10.59 4.29 -1.80
CA ILE A 135 10.48 5.58 -1.12
C ILE A 135 9.05 6.09 -1.23
N ALA A 136 8.45 6.35 -0.08
CA ALA A 136 7.20 7.07 0.00
C ALA A 136 7.48 8.57 0.05
N TYR A 137 6.69 9.35 -0.68
CA TYR A 137 6.66 10.80 -0.52
C TYR A 137 5.23 11.29 -0.32
N THR A 138 5.08 12.39 0.41
CA THR A 138 3.81 13.08 0.58
C THR A 138 4.04 14.59 0.70
N ILE A 139 3.00 15.37 0.43
CA ILE A 139 3.00 16.79 0.78
C ILE A 139 2.33 16.90 2.15
N THR A 140 3.03 17.50 3.10
CA THR A 140 2.56 17.63 4.49
C THR A 140 2.80 19.05 5.00
N LEU A 141 2.12 19.41 6.08
CA LEU A 141 2.43 20.61 6.83
C LEU A 141 3.78 20.45 7.53
N ASP A 142 4.57 21.52 7.59
CA ASP A 142 5.75 21.54 8.42
C ASP A 142 5.34 21.55 9.90
N TYR A 143 5.68 20.49 10.63
CA TYR A 143 5.38 20.34 12.06
C TYR A 143 5.94 21.47 12.94
N LYS A 144 6.98 22.19 12.48
CA LYS A 144 7.56 23.34 13.18
C LYS A 144 7.03 24.69 12.66
N ASN A 145 6.39 24.72 11.50
CA ASN A 145 5.81 25.93 10.91
C ASN A 145 4.59 25.59 10.04
N VAL A 146 3.42 25.53 10.66
CA VAL A 146 2.17 25.12 9.99
C VAL A 146 1.66 26.10 8.92
N SER A 147 2.33 27.23 8.70
CA SER A 147 2.02 28.16 7.59
C SER A 147 2.63 27.74 6.25
N ARG A 148 3.42 26.66 6.19
CA ARG A 148 4.01 26.13 4.95
C ARG A 148 3.84 24.62 4.80
N PHE A 149 3.89 24.19 3.55
CA PHE A 149 3.95 22.77 3.17
C PHE A 149 5.38 22.37 2.81
N LEU A 150 5.71 21.11 3.05
CA LEU A 150 6.98 20.48 2.67
C LEU A 150 6.70 19.19 1.91
N VAL A 151 7.64 18.85 1.01
CA VAL A 151 7.74 17.48 0.50
C VAL A 151 8.39 16.65 1.61
N GLN A 152 7.69 15.61 2.05
CA GLN A 152 8.18 14.66 3.04
C GLN A 152 8.52 13.34 2.36
N PHE A 153 9.72 12.82 2.59
CA PHE A 153 10.16 11.48 2.20
C PHE A 153 10.20 10.54 3.41
N ASP A 154 9.75 9.31 3.24
CA ASP A 154 9.72 8.25 4.27
C ASP A 154 9.97 6.88 3.62
N GLN A 155 10.28 5.87 4.42
CA GLN A 155 10.38 4.49 3.94
C GLN A 155 9.03 4.03 3.35
N ALA A 156 9.07 3.33 2.21
CA ALA A 156 7.87 2.75 1.62
C ALA A 156 7.40 1.52 2.41
N ASP A 157 6.13 1.18 2.22
CA ASP A 157 5.52 -0.02 2.81
C ASP A 157 6.06 -1.27 2.09
N LEU A 158 6.16 -2.39 2.82
CA LEU A 158 6.43 -3.71 2.23
C LEU A 158 5.13 -4.28 1.64
N GLY A 159 5.20 -5.37 0.86
CA GLY A 159 4.02 -5.93 0.20
C GLY A 159 2.95 -6.50 1.14
N LEU A 160 3.34 -6.87 2.38
CA LEU A 160 2.39 -7.20 3.45
C LEU A 160 1.76 -5.96 4.13
N GLY A 161 2.19 -4.75 3.76
CA GLY A 161 1.66 -3.47 4.23
C GLY A 161 2.45 -2.83 5.36
N ARG A 162 1.88 -1.78 5.95
CA ARG A 162 2.46 -1.04 7.08
C ARG A 162 2.65 -1.91 8.31
N ASN A 163 3.69 -1.62 9.09
CA ASN A 163 3.99 -2.27 10.36
C ASN A 163 4.22 -3.79 10.23
N THR A 164 4.67 -4.27 9.06
CA THR A 164 4.93 -5.70 8.82
C THR A 164 6.39 -6.09 8.79
N ARG A 165 7.32 -5.14 9.05
CA ARG A 165 8.77 -5.37 9.13
C ARG A 165 9.12 -6.65 9.89
N ASP A 166 8.56 -6.82 11.09
CA ASP A 166 8.89 -7.96 11.94
C ASP A 166 8.36 -9.30 11.41
N TYR A 167 7.35 -9.30 10.54
CA TYR A 167 6.92 -10.51 9.86
C TYR A 167 8.03 -11.07 8.96
N TYR A 168 8.86 -10.17 8.42
CA TYR A 168 10.00 -10.54 7.59
C TYR A 168 11.21 -11.00 8.40
N LEU A 169 11.42 -10.41 9.59
CA LEU A 169 12.60 -10.64 10.41
C LEU A 169 12.45 -11.82 11.38
N ASP A 170 11.24 -12.07 11.90
CA ASP A 170 10.97 -13.18 12.83
C ASP A 170 10.17 -14.30 12.15
N ARG A 171 10.88 -15.18 11.45
CA ARG A 171 10.29 -16.36 10.80
C ARG A 171 9.71 -17.37 11.79
N ALA A 172 10.21 -17.42 13.03
CA ALA A 172 9.69 -18.35 14.04
C ALA A 172 8.27 -17.97 14.47
N LYS A 173 8.02 -16.67 14.68
CA LYS A 173 6.71 -16.15 15.08
C LYS A 173 5.76 -15.94 13.90
N HIS A 174 6.29 -15.55 12.73
CA HIS A 174 5.49 -15.08 11.61
C HIS A 174 5.62 -15.90 10.32
N GLY A 175 6.35 -17.02 10.32
CA GLY A 175 6.58 -17.85 9.14
C GLY A 175 5.31 -18.30 8.41
N LYS A 176 4.22 -18.60 9.14
CA LYS A 176 2.92 -18.93 8.54
C LYS A 176 2.34 -17.79 7.69
N LYS A 177 2.52 -16.53 8.12
CA LYS A 177 2.05 -15.35 7.37
C LYS A 177 2.86 -15.15 6.10
N ILE A 178 4.17 -15.39 6.16
CA ILE A 178 5.07 -15.29 5.02
C ILE A 178 4.79 -16.41 4.01
N GLU A 179 4.52 -17.62 4.46
CA GLU A 179 4.11 -18.70 3.56
C GLU A 179 2.76 -18.41 2.91
N ALA A 180 1.78 -17.90 3.66
CA ALA A 180 0.50 -17.49 3.09
C ALA A 180 0.67 -16.37 2.04
N TYR A 181 1.56 -15.41 2.30
CA TYR A 181 1.91 -14.36 1.34
C TYR A 181 2.57 -14.94 0.08
N ARG A 182 3.54 -15.85 0.24
CA ARG A 182 4.18 -16.58 -0.87
C ARG A 182 3.15 -17.28 -1.76
N GLN A 183 2.21 -18.01 -1.15
CA GLN A 183 1.12 -18.68 -1.87
C GLN A 183 0.18 -17.70 -2.56
N LEU A 184 -0.11 -16.55 -1.92
CA LEU A 184 -0.92 -15.49 -2.53
C LEU A 184 -0.25 -14.95 -3.79
N LEU A 185 1.05 -14.66 -3.76
CA LEU A 185 1.79 -14.13 -4.91
C LEU A 185 1.80 -15.12 -6.07
N ILE A 186 2.16 -16.38 -5.80
CA ILE A 186 2.14 -17.46 -6.80
C ILE A 186 0.72 -17.60 -7.39
N GLY A 187 -0.30 -17.66 -6.53
CA GLY A 187 -1.69 -17.80 -6.94
C GLY A 187 -2.18 -16.64 -7.83
N ARG A 188 -1.80 -15.40 -7.50
CA ARG A 188 -2.14 -14.21 -8.30
C ARG A 188 -1.51 -14.26 -9.69
N VAL A 189 -0.23 -14.61 -9.79
CA VAL A 189 0.47 -14.70 -11.08
C VAL A 189 -0.15 -15.78 -11.96
N LYS A 190 -0.41 -16.97 -11.38
CA LYS A 190 -1.10 -18.05 -12.10
C LYS A 190 -2.49 -17.64 -12.57
N LEU A 191 -3.24 -16.91 -11.74
CA LEU A 191 -4.56 -16.41 -12.10
C LEU A 191 -4.48 -15.41 -13.27
N ILE A 192 -3.53 -14.47 -13.22
CA ILE A 192 -3.29 -13.49 -14.28
C ILE A 192 -2.95 -14.19 -15.60
N ASN A 193 -2.04 -15.17 -15.58
CA ASN A 193 -1.64 -15.94 -16.75
C ASN A 193 -2.81 -16.72 -17.34
N ASN A 194 -3.62 -17.38 -16.50
CA ASN A 194 -4.79 -18.13 -16.93
C ASN A 194 -5.81 -17.23 -17.65
N TYR A 195 -6.13 -16.06 -17.08
CA TYR A 195 -7.05 -15.10 -17.70
C TYR A 195 -6.51 -14.44 -18.97
N ALA A 196 -5.19 -14.42 -19.15
CA ALA A 196 -4.53 -13.88 -20.33
C ALA A 196 -4.12 -14.95 -21.35
N HIS A 197 -4.47 -16.22 -21.10
CA HIS A 197 -4.07 -17.37 -21.92
C HIS A 197 -2.55 -17.49 -22.13
N LEU A 198 -1.77 -17.20 -21.08
CA LEU A 198 -0.32 -17.36 -21.03
C LEU A 198 0.04 -18.69 -20.33
N PRO A 199 1.17 -19.31 -20.70
CA PRO A 199 1.65 -20.51 -20.01
C PRO A 199 2.03 -20.19 -18.56
N ASN A 200 1.87 -21.17 -17.66
CA ASN A 200 2.38 -21.11 -16.30
C ASN A 200 3.68 -21.91 -16.22
N ASP A 201 4.77 -21.24 -15.88
CA ASP A 201 6.03 -21.85 -15.49
C ASP A 201 6.10 -21.87 -13.95
N ASP A 202 5.66 -22.97 -13.37
CA ASP A 202 5.52 -23.10 -11.91
C ASP A 202 6.85 -22.97 -11.17
N GLU A 203 7.95 -23.44 -11.77
CA GLU A 203 9.29 -23.34 -11.20
C GLU A 203 9.78 -21.89 -11.22
N LYS A 204 9.65 -21.21 -12.37
CA LYS A 204 10.02 -19.79 -12.50
C LYS A 204 9.21 -18.89 -11.57
N ILE A 205 7.88 -19.03 -11.57
CA ILE A 205 6.99 -18.24 -10.72
C ILE A 205 7.37 -18.45 -9.24
N THR A 206 7.65 -19.68 -8.84
CA THR A 206 8.04 -19.97 -7.45
C THR A 206 9.40 -19.37 -7.11
N SER A 207 10.38 -19.46 -8.01
CA SER A 207 11.72 -18.88 -7.83
C SER A 207 11.64 -17.36 -7.67
N ASP A 208 10.97 -16.67 -8.60
CA ASP A 208 10.88 -15.21 -8.60
C ASP A 208 10.13 -14.68 -7.37
N VAL A 209 9.06 -15.37 -6.96
CA VAL A 209 8.34 -15.02 -5.72
C VAL A 209 9.24 -15.18 -4.49
N ASN A 210 10.10 -16.20 -4.45
CA ASN A 210 11.05 -16.36 -3.35
C ASN A 210 12.08 -15.22 -3.35
N GLU A 211 12.56 -14.80 -4.52
CA GLU A 211 13.48 -13.67 -4.66
C GLU A 211 12.83 -12.34 -4.24
N ILE A 212 11.55 -12.13 -4.55
CA ILE A 212 10.76 -10.99 -4.06
C ILE A 212 10.72 -10.98 -2.54
N ILE A 213 10.38 -12.11 -1.90
CA ILE A 213 10.33 -12.19 -0.43
C ILE A 213 11.71 -11.97 0.18
N GLU A 214 12.77 -12.45 -0.46
CA GLU A 214 14.14 -12.20 -0.01
C GLU A 214 14.49 -10.71 -0.11
N LEU A 215 14.12 -10.05 -1.21
CA LEU A 215 14.30 -8.60 -1.37
C LEU A 215 13.54 -7.82 -0.31
N GLU A 216 12.26 -8.11 -0.09
CA GLU A 216 11.47 -7.48 0.98
C GLU A 216 12.09 -7.73 2.36
N THR A 217 12.68 -8.91 2.58
CA THR A 217 13.39 -9.22 3.83
C THR A 217 14.68 -8.39 3.97
N LYS A 218 15.40 -8.13 2.87
CA LYS A 218 16.56 -7.20 2.87
C LYS A 218 16.13 -5.76 3.13
N ILE A 219 15.01 -5.32 2.55
CA ILE A 219 14.42 -4.00 2.81
C ILE A 219 14.02 -3.90 4.28
N ALA A 220 13.31 -4.90 4.82
CA ALA A 220 12.90 -4.94 6.23
C ALA A 220 14.07 -4.81 7.21
N LYS A 221 15.26 -5.35 6.88
CA LYS A 221 16.47 -5.22 7.70
C LYS A 221 16.99 -3.79 7.78
N ILE A 222 16.82 -3.00 6.73
CA ILE A 222 17.28 -1.60 6.70
C ILE A 222 16.20 -0.60 7.13
N MET A 223 14.93 -1.01 7.16
CA MET A 223 13.82 -0.20 7.66
C MET A 223 13.98 0.10 9.15
N VAL A 224 13.60 1.33 9.53
CA VAL A 224 13.50 1.76 10.93
C VAL A 224 12.27 1.08 11.55
N ALA A 225 12.42 0.57 12.77
CA ALA A 225 11.35 -0.10 13.50
C ALA A 225 10.27 0.91 13.96
N GLU A 226 9.03 0.46 14.14
CA GLU A 226 7.90 1.36 14.42
C GLU A 226 7.98 1.99 15.83
N GLU A 227 8.56 1.28 16.78
CA GLU A 227 8.86 1.76 18.12
C GLU A 227 9.83 2.94 18.12
N ASP A 228 10.84 2.90 17.25
CA ASP A 228 11.83 3.98 17.07
C ASP A 228 11.24 5.15 16.27
N ARG A 229 10.14 4.92 15.55
CA ARG A 229 9.45 5.91 14.71
C ARG A 229 8.48 6.83 15.47
N ARG A 230 8.30 6.64 16.79
CA ARG A 230 7.32 7.38 17.61
C ARG A 230 7.72 8.82 17.93
N ASP A 231 9.01 9.11 17.98
CA ASP A 231 9.52 10.46 18.28
C ASP A 231 9.63 11.29 17.00
N LEU A 232 8.59 12.09 16.73
CA LEU A 232 8.51 12.94 15.55
C LEU A 232 9.62 14.01 15.49
N LEU A 233 10.15 14.44 16.63
CA LEU A 233 11.20 15.47 16.65
C LEU A 233 12.54 14.88 16.24
N LYS A 234 12.83 13.64 16.66
CA LYS A 234 14.05 12.92 16.24
C LYS A 234 14.05 12.63 14.75
N ARG A 235 12.87 12.43 14.16
CA ARG A 235 12.67 12.17 12.72
C ARG A 235 12.63 13.43 11.87
N TYR A 236 12.64 14.61 12.49
CA TYR A 236 12.59 15.87 11.76
C TYR A 236 13.96 16.21 11.16
N HIS A 237 14.29 15.62 10.00
CA HIS A 237 15.51 15.95 9.26
C HIS A 237 15.18 16.83 8.06
N LEU A 238 15.27 18.14 8.26
CA LEU A 238 15.11 19.11 7.18
C LEU A 238 16.40 19.22 6.38
N GLN A 239 16.33 18.91 5.08
CA GLN A 239 17.47 18.97 4.16
C GLN A 239 17.11 19.74 2.90
N ARG A 240 18.13 20.12 2.12
CA ARG A 240 17.92 20.59 0.74
C ARG A 240 17.58 19.42 -0.16
N LEU A 241 16.74 19.63 -1.17
CA LEU A 241 16.38 18.59 -2.13
C LEU A 241 17.61 17.97 -2.81
N SER A 242 18.60 18.79 -3.14
CA SER A 242 19.89 18.38 -3.73
C SER A 242 20.63 17.34 -2.88
N TYR A 243 20.43 17.35 -1.56
CA TYR A 243 21.03 16.38 -0.65
C TYR A 243 20.53 14.95 -0.89
N MET A 244 19.33 14.78 -1.44
CA MET A 244 18.77 13.46 -1.76
C MET A 244 19.64 12.70 -2.77
N GLN A 245 20.35 13.41 -3.66
CA GLN A 245 21.26 12.78 -4.61
C GLN A 245 22.46 12.11 -3.93
N ASN A 246 22.92 12.67 -2.81
CA ASN A 246 24.00 12.07 -2.02
C ASN A 246 23.50 10.88 -1.21
N LEU A 247 22.27 10.96 -0.70
CA LEU A 247 21.70 9.95 0.19
C LEU A 247 21.27 8.68 -0.56
N THR A 248 20.65 8.85 -1.73
CA THR A 248 20.19 7.74 -2.58
C THR A 248 20.59 7.99 -4.05
N PRO A 249 21.87 7.83 -4.40
CA PRO A 249 22.41 8.18 -5.73
C PRO A 249 21.86 7.34 -6.88
N MET A 250 21.20 6.21 -6.58
CA MET A 250 20.55 5.33 -7.57
C MET A 250 19.30 5.92 -8.22
N ILE A 251 18.77 7.02 -7.68
CA ILE A 251 17.60 7.74 -8.21
C ILE A 251 18.08 9.11 -8.68
N ASP A 252 17.77 9.47 -9.93
CA ASP A 252 17.89 10.84 -10.41
C ASP A 252 16.68 11.63 -9.93
N TRP A 253 16.83 12.29 -8.77
CA TRP A 253 15.75 13.00 -8.09
C TRP A 253 15.20 14.18 -8.89
N SER A 254 16.06 14.88 -9.62
CA SER A 254 15.66 16.01 -10.44
C SER A 254 14.75 15.53 -11.55
N ARG A 255 15.17 14.49 -12.28
CA ARG A 255 14.38 13.88 -13.34
C ARG A 255 13.10 13.25 -12.81
N TYR A 256 13.17 12.54 -11.68
CA TYR A 256 12.00 11.94 -11.04
C TYR A 256 10.95 12.99 -10.70
N LEU A 257 11.30 13.99 -9.88
CA LEU A 257 10.36 14.99 -9.40
C LEU A 257 9.78 15.83 -10.55
N LEU A 258 10.61 16.31 -11.49
CA LEU A 258 10.13 17.11 -12.62
C LEU A 258 9.15 16.33 -13.53
N SER A 259 9.26 15.00 -13.57
CA SER A 259 8.36 14.16 -14.38
C SER A 259 7.00 13.94 -13.72
N ILE A 260 6.92 13.94 -12.39
CA ILE A 260 5.71 13.57 -11.65
C ILE A 260 4.91 14.77 -11.12
N VAL A 261 5.53 15.95 -11.04
CA VAL A 261 4.88 17.16 -10.56
C VAL A 261 4.37 18.04 -11.70
N PRO A 262 3.31 18.84 -11.48
CA PRO A 262 2.83 19.81 -12.47
C PRO A 262 3.91 20.82 -12.88
N HIS A 263 3.85 21.29 -14.12
CA HIS A 263 4.82 22.26 -14.64
C HIS A 263 4.89 23.55 -13.79
N SER A 264 3.79 23.96 -13.17
CA SER A 264 3.72 25.15 -12.31
C SER A 264 4.65 25.11 -11.09
N VAL A 265 5.11 23.93 -10.66
CA VAL A 265 6.02 23.78 -9.52
C VAL A 265 7.47 23.45 -9.94
N HIS A 266 7.77 23.40 -11.25
CA HIS A 266 9.12 23.09 -11.74
C HIS A 266 10.16 24.09 -11.23
N ASN A 267 9.84 25.39 -11.21
CA ASN A 267 10.72 26.42 -10.66
C ASN A 267 10.98 26.25 -9.16
N TYR A 268 9.98 25.77 -8.40
CA TYR A 268 10.14 25.49 -6.97
C TYR A 268 11.12 24.32 -6.75
N ILE A 269 11.01 23.25 -7.54
CA ILE A 269 11.92 22.10 -7.49
C ILE A 269 13.33 22.50 -7.91
N ALA A 270 13.46 23.27 -8.99
CA ALA A 270 14.74 23.75 -9.50
C ALA A 270 15.46 24.72 -8.54
N ALA A 271 14.71 25.40 -7.67
CA ALA A 271 15.26 26.29 -6.63
C ALA A 271 15.85 25.56 -5.41
N ASP A 272 15.98 24.22 -5.47
CA ASP A 272 16.51 23.37 -4.41
C ASP A 272 15.83 23.60 -3.05
N PRO A 273 14.52 23.29 -2.95
CA PRO A 273 13.72 23.63 -1.78
C PRO A 273 14.13 22.79 -0.56
N GLN A 274 13.65 23.19 0.61
CA GLN A 274 13.76 22.34 1.79
C GLN A 274 12.76 21.18 1.71
N VAL A 275 13.23 19.99 2.06
CA VAL A 275 12.45 18.74 2.12
C VAL A 275 12.64 18.09 3.47
N LEU A 276 11.61 17.39 3.93
CA LEU A 276 11.62 16.68 5.20
C LEU A 276 11.92 15.20 4.95
N ILE A 277 12.98 14.68 5.54
CA ILE A 277 13.35 13.26 5.46
C ILE A 277 13.03 12.63 6.81
N MET A 278 11.98 11.82 6.89
CA MET A 278 11.53 11.22 8.16
C MET A 278 12.46 10.09 8.62
N ASP A 279 12.88 9.26 7.67
CA ASP A 279 13.68 8.05 7.93
C ASP A 279 15.03 8.16 7.24
N PHE A 280 15.85 9.08 7.75
CA PHE A 280 17.15 9.43 7.17
C PHE A 280 18.08 8.21 7.04
N ASP A 281 18.14 7.38 8.08
CA ASP A 281 18.94 6.16 8.11
C ASP A 281 18.53 5.14 7.06
N TYR A 282 17.22 4.94 6.87
CA TYR A 282 16.69 4.04 5.86
C TYR A 282 17.12 4.49 4.47
N MET A 283 16.94 5.79 4.17
CA MET A 283 17.33 6.37 2.89
C MET A 283 18.81 6.14 2.61
N GLY A 284 19.69 6.45 3.57
CA GLY A 284 21.14 6.26 3.41
C GLY A 284 21.56 4.80 3.25
N ARG A 285 20.77 3.84 3.78
CA ARG A 285 21.05 2.40 3.67
C ARG A 285 20.50 1.76 2.40
N GLN A 286 19.66 2.44 1.61
CA GLN A 286 19.13 1.88 0.35
C GLN A 286 20.22 1.51 -0.64
N VAL A 287 21.37 2.20 -0.61
CA VAL A 287 22.55 1.87 -1.41
C VAL A 287 23.11 0.47 -1.16
N LEU A 288 22.67 -0.23 -0.10
CA LEU A 288 23.06 -1.61 0.19
C LEU A 288 22.22 -2.64 -0.59
N LEU A 289 21.15 -2.21 -1.27
CA LEU A 289 20.21 -3.09 -1.99
C LEU A 289 20.61 -3.35 -3.47
N THR A 290 21.87 -3.12 -3.85
CA THR A 290 22.37 -2.86 -5.23
C THR A 290 22.25 -3.93 -6.32
N SER A 291 21.59 -5.07 -6.12
CA SER A 291 21.42 -6.04 -7.20
C SER A 291 20.13 -5.80 -7.97
N GLN A 292 20.30 -5.28 -9.18
CA GLN A 292 19.27 -4.75 -10.07
C GLN A 292 18.31 -5.82 -10.64
N CYS A 293 18.65 -7.11 -10.54
CA CYS A 293 17.89 -8.18 -11.21
C CYS A 293 16.46 -8.37 -10.67
N TRP A 294 16.25 -8.09 -9.39
CA TRP A 294 14.99 -8.43 -8.70
C TRP A 294 14.02 -7.25 -8.56
N MET A 295 14.52 -6.03 -8.80
CA MET A 295 13.72 -4.82 -8.66
C MET A 295 12.62 -4.74 -9.71
N SER A 296 12.78 -5.42 -10.85
CA SER A 296 11.84 -5.44 -11.97
C SER A 296 10.64 -6.36 -11.76
N ASP A 297 10.73 -7.40 -10.94
CA ASP A 297 9.54 -8.19 -10.56
C ASP A 297 8.84 -7.57 -9.37
N TYR A 298 9.60 -6.96 -8.44
CA TYR A 298 9.06 -6.42 -7.20
C TYR A 298 8.00 -5.33 -7.38
N TRP A 299 8.19 -4.39 -8.31
CA TRP A 299 7.25 -3.28 -8.48
C TRP A 299 5.87 -3.70 -8.97
N VAL A 300 5.73 -4.90 -9.53
CA VAL A 300 4.48 -5.42 -10.10
C VAL A 300 3.59 -6.06 -9.04
N VAL A 301 4.19 -6.46 -7.92
CA VAL A 301 3.60 -7.38 -6.95
C VAL A 301 2.99 -6.67 -5.74
#